data_AF-A0A2M7F6X9-F1
#
_entry.id   AF-A0A2M7F6X9-F1
#
_cell.length_a   1.000
_cell.length_b   1.000
_cell.length_c   1.000
_cell.angle_alpha   90.00
_cell.angle_beta   90.00
_cell.angle_gamma   90.00
#
_symmetry.space_group_name_H-M   'P 1'
#
loop_
_entity.id
_entity.type
_entity.pdbx_description
1 polymer ?
#
loop_
_entity_poly.entity_id
_entity_poly.type
_entity_poly.pdbx_seq_one_letter_code
_entity_poly.pdbx_strand_id
1 'polypeptide(L)' 'MSEKKQDRSRICILVASSPESENTRTLFKITEAAVAMGHQVEIFLMSDGVYHILHHNFSN' A
#
# COMPACT_ATOMS: atom_id res chain seq x y z
N MET A 1 -28.17 20.37 -0.13
CA MET A 1 -27.11 19.45 -0.58
C MET A 1 -26.51 18.85 0.67
N SER A 2 -26.75 17.56 0.96
CA SER A 2 -26.13 16.90 2.11
C SER A 2 -24.67 16.60 1.81
N GLU A 3 -23.76 17.17 2.59
CA GLU A 3 -22.36 16.75 2.63
C GLU A 3 -22.32 15.26 3.01
N LYS A 4 -21.83 14.41 2.10
CA LYS A 4 -21.56 13.01 2.44
C LYS A 4 -20.42 12.99 3.45
N LYS A 5 -20.70 12.48 4.65
CA LYS A 5 -19.70 12.25 5.69
C LYS A 5 -18.62 11.32 5.11
N GLN A 6 -17.41 11.83 4.87
CA GLN A 6 -16.28 11.05 4.37
C GLN A 6 -15.96 9.97 5.41
N ASP A 7 -16.32 8.72 5.14
CA ASP A 7 -16.06 7.59 6.03
C ASP A 7 -14.58 7.26 5.99
N ARG A 8 -13.85 7.62 7.06
CA ARG A 8 -12.40 7.39 7.15
C ARG A 8 -12.14 6.02 7.77
N SER A 9 -12.16 5.01 6.91
CA SER A 9 -11.86 3.63 7.29
C SER A 9 -10.35 3.37 7.49
N ARG A 10 -10.05 2.34 8.27
CA ARG A 10 -8.71 1.74 8.36
C ARG A 10 -8.58 0.62 7.35
N ILE A 11 -7.54 0.65 6.54
CA ILE A 11 -7.26 -0.32 5.48
C ILE A 11 -5.95 -1.03 5.84
N CYS A 12 -5.99 -2.35 5.88
CA CYS A 12 -4.81 -3.19 6.10
C CYS A 12 -4.48 -3.92 4.80
N ILE A 13 -3.23 -3.83 4.37
CA ILE A 13 -2.72 -4.39 3.12
C ILE A 13 -1.62 -5.40 3.44
N LEU A 14 -1.79 -6.65 3.03
CA LEU A 14 -0.77 -7.70 3.15
C LEU A 14 -0.06 -7.89 1.80
N VAL A 15 1.24 -7.68 1.78
CA VAL A 15 2.10 -7.92 0.61
C VAL A 15 2.93 -9.17 0.88
N ALA A 16 2.66 -10.23 0.12
CA ALA A 16 3.34 -11.52 0.23
C ALA A 16 4.21 -11.89 -0.99
N SER A 17 4.13 -11.11 -2.07
CA SER A 17 4.84 -11.34 -3.34
C SER A 17 6.04 -10.44 -3.50
N SER A 18 6.97 -10.81 -4.38
CA SER A 18 8.16 -10.02 -4.70
C SER A 18 7.84 -8.75 -5.52
N PRO A 19 8.77 -7.76 -5.55
CA PRO A 19 8.59 -6.48 -6.25
C PRO A 19 8.43 -6.58 -7.76
N GLU A 20 8.92 -7.65 -8.38
CA GLU A 20 8.86 -7.87 -9.83
C GLU A 20 7.47 -8.29 -10.33
N SER A 21 6.53 -8.53 -9.40
CA SER A 21 5.16 -8.88 -9.77
C SER A 21 4.39 -7.64 -10.28
N GLU A 22 3.65 -7.79 -11.39
CA GLU A 22 2.75 -6.73 -11.92
C GLU A 22 1.75 -6.24 -10.85
N ASN A 23 1.38 -7.14 -9.93
CA ASN A 23 0.47 -6.90 -8.82
C ASN A 23 0.96 -5.79 -7.87
N THR A 24 2.27 -5.62 -7.73
CA THR A 24 2.88 -4.61 -6.86
C THR A 24 2.51 -3.19 -7.27
N ARG A 25 2.54 -2.88 -8.57
CA ARG A 25 2.25 -1.53 -9.07
C ARG A 25 0.80 -1.12 -8.84
N THR A 26 -0.11 -2.07 -8.98
CA THR A 26 -1.53 -1.85 -8.69
C THR A 26 -1.77 -1.64 -7.20
N LEU A 27 -1.10 -2.41 -6.35
CA LEU A 27 -1.14 -2.26 -4.88
C LEU A 27 -0.73 -0.87 -4.40
N PHE A 28 0.37 -0.33 -4.94
CA PHE A 28 0.81 1.03 -4.59
C PHE A 28 -0.20 2.10 -5.01
N LYS A 29 -0.76 2.01 -6.23
CA LYS A 29 -1.78 2.96 -6.69
C LYS A 29 -3.05 2.93 -5.82
N ILE A 30 -3.49 1.76 -5.40
CA ILE A 30 -4.64 1.61 -4.50
C ILE A 30 -4.32 2.25 -3.14
N THR A 31 -3.11 2.01 -2.64
CA THR A 31 -2.62 2.59 -1.39
C THR A 31 -2.58 4.12 -1.45
N GLU A 32 -2.00 4.68 -2.51
CA GLU A 32 -1.95 6.12 -2.76
C GLU A 32 -3.35 6.73 -2.83
N ALA A 33 -4.27 6.10 -3.57
CA ALA A 33 -5.65 6.55 -3.67
C ALA A 33 -6.37 6.52 -2.31
N ALA A 34 -6.17 5.45 -1.53
CA ALA A 34 -6.75 5.32 -0.20
C ALA A 34 -6.25 6.41 0.76
N VAL A 35 -4.94 6.69 0.76
CA VAL A 35 -4.35 7.78 1.53
C VAL A 35 -4.89 9.14 1.06
N ALA A 36 -4.97 9.38 -0.25
CA ALA A 36 -5.51 10.61 -0.82
C ALA A 36 -6.99 10.84 -0.46
N MET A 37 -7.76 9.77 -0.26
CA MET A 37 -9.15 9.81 0.21
C MET A 37 -9.28 9.99 1.73
N GLY A 38 -8.16 10.07 2.46
CA GLY A 38 -8.13 10.30 3.90
C GLY A 38 -8.29 9.03 4.75
N HIS A 39 -8.12 7.85 4.15
CA HIS A 39 -8.10 6.58 4.88
C HIS A 39 -6.74 6.38 5.58
N GLN A 40 -6.78 5.72 6.73
CA GLN A 40 -5.55 5.26 7.39
C GLN A 40 -5.15 3.92 6.77
N VAL A 41 -3.95 3.83 6.20
CA VAL A 41 -3.45 2.60 5.57
C VAL A 41 -2.27 2.03 6.36
N GLU A 42 -2.32 0.73 6.65
CA GLU A 42 -1.23 -0.04 7.26
C GLU A 42 -0.80 -1.14 6.30
N ILE A 43 0.50 -1.25 6.04
CA ILE A 43 1.07 -2.24 5.11
C ILE A 43 1.88 -3.26 5.91
N PHE A 44 1.55 -4.53 5.76
CA PHE A 44 2.26 -5.66 6.33
C PHE A 44 2.99 -6.41 5.23
N LEU A 45 4.28 -6.64 5.44
CA LEU A 45 5.13 -7.38 4.51
C LEU A 45 5.38 -8.79 5.06
N MET A 46 5.24 -9.80 4.21
CA MET A 46 5.48 -11.20 4.55
C MET A 46 6.16 -11.92 3.38
N SER A 47 6.86 -13.02 3.64
CA SER A 47 7.52 -13.85 2.60
C SER A 47 8.35 -12.98 1.64
N ASP A 48 8.16 -13.09 0.33
CA ASP A 48 8.89 -12.30 -0.66
C ASP A 48 8.49 -10.81 -0.69
N GLY A 49 7.39 -10.47 -0.01
CA GLY A 49 6.95 -9.08 0.21
C GLY A 49 8.01 -8.22 0.90
N VAL A 50 8.86 -8.82 1.75
CA VAL A 50 9.93 -8.08 2.46
C VAL A 50 10.97 -7.48 1.51
N TYR A 51 11.12 -8.01 0.29
CA TYR A 51 12.06 -7.45 -0.68
C TYR A 51 11.64 -6.06 -1.19
N HIS A 52 10.38 -5.64 -1.01
CA HIS A 52 9.91 -4.29 -1.36
C HIS A 52 10.64 -3.17 -0.61
N ILE A 53 11.15 -3.44 0.59
CA ILE A 53 11.90 -2.46 1.39
C ILE A 53 13.41 -2.60 1.24
N LEU A 54 13.90 -3.70 0.65
CA LEU A 54 15.33 -3.98 0.53
C LEU A 54 15.98 -3.27 -0.69
N HIS A 55 15.22 -2.99 -1.75
CA HIS A 55 15.76 -2.28 -2.92
C HIS A 55 16.24 -0.85 -2.63
N HIS A 56 15.83 -0.24 -1.51
CA HIS A 56 16.21 1.13 -1.17
C HIS A 56 17.58 1.22 -0.43
N ASN A 57 18.17 0.09 -0.05
CA ASN A 57 19.38 0.05 0.80
C ASN A 57 20.67 -0.37 0.08
N PHE A 58 20.64 -0.59 -1.24
CA PHE A 58 21.82 -1.02 -2.03
C PHE A 58 22.37 0.04 -3.01
N SER A 59 22.11 1.33 -2.78
CA SER A 59 22.90 2.40 -3.41
C SER A 59 24.12 2.68 -2.55
N ASN A 60 25.24 2.03 -2.93
CA ASN A 60 26.60 2.37 -2.48
C ASN A 60 27.27 3.28 -3.51
#